data_AF-A0A1H2KD68-F1
#
_entry.id   AF-A0A1H2KD68-F1
#
_cell.length_a   1.000
_cell.length_b   1.000
_cell.length_c   1.000
_cell.angle_alpha   90.00
_cell.angle_beta   90.00
_cell.angle_gamma   90.00
#
_symmetry.space_group_name_H-M   'P 1'
#
loop_
_entity.id
_entity.type
_entity.pdbx_description
1 polymer ?
#
loop_
_entity_poly.entity_id
_entity_poly.type
_entity_poly.pdbx_seq_one_letter_code
_entity_poly.pdbx_strand_id
1 'polypeptide(L)'
;MAVGRAARRAARAPAVERVMGPAQVDVALDLLELTELAWHDCYGELTPSDQVVDDMLVCSRGELAGLVRAARLGTTDWRDLRMEADAIRAEAAG
;
A
#
# COMPACT_ATOMS: atom_id res chain seq x y z
N MET A 1 3.23 -9.68 -14.10
CA MET A 1 3.05 -8.25 -13.81
C MET A 1 1.89 -7.72 -14.63
N ALA A 2 0.94 -7.02 -13.99
CA ALA A 2 -0.09 -6.29 -14.72
C ALA A 2 0.57 -5.13 -15.50
N VAL A 3 0.30 -5.05 -16.81
CA VAL A 3 0.91 -4.05 -17.68
C VAL A 3 0.06 -2.78 -17.66
N GLY A 4 0.66 -1.69 -17.16
CA GLY A 4 0.01 -0.39 -17.06
C GLY A 4 -0.77 -0.17 -15.76
N ARG A 5 -1.02 1.11 -15.47
CA ARG A 5 -1.59 1.58 -14.20
C ARG A 5 -3.03 1.12 -13.97
N ALA A 6 -3.88 1.20 -14.99
CA ALA A 6 -5.27 0.72 -14.90
C ALA A 6 -5.35 -0.78 -14.57
N ALA A 7 -4.45 -1.59 -15.16
CA ALA A 7 -4.39 -3.01 -14.88
C ALA A 7 -3.92 -3.30 -13.44
N ARG A 8 -2.92 -2.56 -12.93
CA ARG A 8 -2.48 -2.66 -11.53
C ARG A 8 -3.57 -2.22 -10.55
N ARG A 9 -4.29 -1.12 -10.87
CA ARG A 9 -5.44 -0.65 -10.09
C ARG A 9 -6.51 -1.74 -9.98
N ALA A 10 -6.92 -2.32 -11.11
CA ALA A 10 -7.91 -3.38 -11.15
C ALA A 10 -7.45 -4.64 -10.38
N ALA A 11 -6.17 -5.01 -10.50
CA ALA A 11 -5.61 -6.15 -9.77
C ALA A 11 -5.58 -5.95 -8.25
N ARG A 12 -5.36 -4.72 -7.78
CA ARG A 12 -5.28 -4.38 -6.35
C ARG A 12 -6.65 -4.17 -5.70
N ALA A 13 -7.67 -3.78 -6.46
CA ALA A 13 -8.99 -3.43 -5.95
C ALA A 13 -9.58 -4.47 -4.96
N PRO A 14 -9.56 -5.80 -5.23
CA PRO A 14 -10.12 -6.78 -4.29
C PRO A 14 -9.40 -6.85 -2.94
N ALA A 15 -8.09 -6.57 -2.89
CA ALA A 15 -7.32 -6.55 -1.66
C ALA A 15 -7.55 -5.26 -0.88
N VAL A 16 -7.58 -4.13 -1.59
CA VAL A 16 -7.84 -2.81 -1.00
C VAL A 16 -9.25 -2.75 -0.41
N GLU A 17 -10.26 -3.24 -1.14
CA GLU A 17 -11.65 -3.27 -0.65
C GLU A 17 -11.79 -4.10 0.62
N ARG A 18 -11.10 -5.25 0.70
CA ARG A 18 -11.14 -6.12 1.88
C ARG A 18 -10.62 -5.44 3.15
N VAL A 19 -9.63 -4.56 3.01
CA VAL A 19 -8.95 -3.90 4.14
C VAL A 19 -9.61 -2.56 4.46
N MET A 20 -9.88 -1.74 3.45
CA MET A 20 -10.36 -0.37 3.61
C MET A 20 -11.90 -0.27 3.63
N GLY A 21 -12.58 -1.34 3.21
CA GLY A 21 -14.02 -1.36 3.00
C GLY A 21 -14.45 -0.70 1.67
N PRO A 22 -15.66 -1.02 1.19
CA PRO A 22 -16.16 -0.56 -0.12
C PRO A 22 -16.32 0.95 -0.20
N ALA A 23 -16.55 1.65 0.92
CA ALA A 23 -16.70 3.10 0.95
C ALA A 23 -15.37 3.86 0.70
N GLN A 24 -14.22 3.21 0.92
CA GLN A 24 -12.91 3.85 0.83
C GLN A 24 -12.03 3.29 -0.30
N VAL A 25 -12.52 2.28 -1.04
CA VAL A 25 -11.69 1.56 -2.02
C VAL A 25 -11.12 2.48 -3.10
N ASP A 26 -11.92 3.39 -3.66
CA ASP A 26 -11.47 4.26 -4.74
C ASP A 26 -10.43 5.28 -4.27
N VAL A 27 -10.64 5.93 -3.12
CA VAL A 27 -9.68 6.89 -2.57
C VAL A 27 -8.38 6.22 -2.12
N ALA A 28 -8.46 4.99 -1.60
CA ALA A 28 -7.28 4.20 -1.26
C ALA A 28 -6.49 3.80 -2.52
N LEU A 29 -7.17 3.41 -3.60
CA LEU A 29 -6.53 3.11 -4.88
C LEU A 29 -5.89 4.36 -5.52
N ASP A 30 -6.50 5.54 -5.38
CA ASP A 30 -5.91 6.81 -5.81
C ASP A 30 -4.61 7.11 -5.07
N LEU A 31 -4.58 6.86 -3.75
CA LEU A 31 -3.37 7.03 -2.95
C LEU A 31 -2.27 6.02 -3.33
N LEU A 32 -2.63 4.75 -3.59
CA LEU A 32 -1.67 3.77 -4.09
C LEU A 32 -1.11 4.18 -5.46
N GLU A 33 -1.92 4.78 -6.31
CA GLU A 33 -1.51 5.33 -7.60
C GLU A 33 -0.54 6.50 -7.46
N LEU A 34 -0.80 7.44 -6.55
CA LEU A 34 0.14 8.51 -6.20
C LEU A 34 1.46 7.95 -5.64
N THR A 35 1.36 6.88 -4.84
CA THR A 35 2.53 6.16 -4.35
C THR A 35 3.36 5.57 -5.49
N GLU A 36 2.76 5.03 -6.55
CA GLU A 36 3.52 4.54 -7.72
C GLU A 36 4.33 5.65 -8.39
N LEU A 37 3.76 6.85 -8.50
CA LEU A 37 4.45 7.99 -9.08
C LEU A 37 5.65 8.40 -8.21
N ALA A 38 5.45 8.49 -6.90
CA ALA A 38 6.53 8.81 -5.97
C ALA A 38 7.60 7.70 -5.90
N TRP A 39 7.19 6.43 -6.01
CA TRP A 39 8.08 5.29 -5.97
C TRP A 39 9.10 5.30 -7.11
N HIS A 40 8.66 5.69 -8.31
CA HIS A 40 9.56 5.88 -9.44
C HIS A 40 10.67 6.88 -9.13
N ASP A 41 10.32 8.01 -8.52
CA ASP A 41 11.29 9.05 -8.22
C ASP A 41 12.22 8.68 -7.05
N CYS A 42 11.72 7.93 -6.06
CA CYS A 42 12.51 7.51 -4.90
C CYS A 42 13.40 6.29 -5.15
N TYR A 43 12.94 5.32 -5.96
CA TYR A 43 13.59 4.02 -6.11
C TYR A 43 13.92 3.63 -7.56
N GLY A 44 13.52 4.43 -8.56
CA GLY A 44 13.74 4.13 -9.98
C GLY A 44 12.89 2.97 -10.53
N GLU A 45 11.90 2.52 -9.76
CA GLU A 45 11.02 1.41 -10.11
C GLU A 45 9.62 1.92 -10.47
N LEU A 46 8.97 1.30 -11.47
CA LEU A 46 7.67 1.77 -11.97
C LEU A 46 6.54 1.69 -10.92
N THR A 47 6.63 0.77 -9.97
CA THR A 47 5.61 0.53 -8.95
C THR A 47 6.24 -0.23 -7.79
N PRO A 48 5.77 -0.02 -6.54
CA PRO A 48 6.16 -0.89 -5.43
C PRO A 48 5.78 -2.34 -5.71
N SER A 49 6.54 -3.27 -5.11
CA SER A 49 6.21 -4.69 -5.15
C SER A 49 4.88 -4.97 -4.44
N ASP A 50 4.24 -6.10 -4.77
CA ASP A 50 2.98 -6.49 -4.12
C ASP A 50 3.15 -6.66 -2.60
N GLN A 51 4.35 -7.04 -2.14
CA GLN A 51 4.68 -7.17 -0.72
C GLN A 51 4.69 -5.81 0.00
N VAL A 52 5.20 -4.76 -0.65
CA VAL A 52 5.20 -3.40 -0.09
C VAL A 52 3.78 -2.85 -0.04
N VAL A 53 2.96 -3.11 -1.07
CA VAL A 53 1.55 -2.70 -1.07
C VAL A 53 0.77 -3.42 0.04
N ASP A 54 1.02 -4.72 0.25
CA ASP A 54 0.43 -5.47 1.37
C ASP A 54 0.82 -4.87 2.72
N ASP A 55 2.10 -4.52 2.92
CA ASP A 55 2.53 -3.86 4.16
C ASP A 55 1.86 -2.50 4.36
N MET A 56 1.65 -1.72 3.30
CA MET A 56 0.90 -0.46 3.38
C MET A 56 -0.53 -0.69 3.85
N LEU A 57 -1.17 -1.75 3.39
CA LEU A 57 -2.52 -2.13 3.81
C LEU A 57 -2.55 -2.66 5.25
N VAL A 58 -1.54 -3.41 5.69
CA VAL A 58 -1.42 -3.84 7.08
C VAL A 58 -1.22 -2.64 8.01
N CYS A 59 -0.30 -1.74 7.68
CA CYS A 59 -0.02 -0.54 8.47
C CYS A 59 -1.18 0.46 8.46
N SER A 60 -2.07 0.43 7.47
CA SER A 60 -3.24 1.31 7.45
C SER A 60 -4.24 0.98 8.55
N ARG A 61 -4.26 -0.27 9.04
CA ARG A 61 -5.27 -0.79 9.97
C ARG A 61 -6.72 -0.49 9.50
N GLY A 62 -6.93 -0.44 8.19
CA GLY A 62 -8.24 -0.17 7.56
C GLY A 62 -8.64 1.31 7.47
N GLU A 63 -7.78 2.23 7.93
CA GLU A 63 -8.06 3.66 7.99
C GLU A 63 -7.28 4.43 6.91
N LEU A 64 -7.95 5.34 6.19
CA LEU A 64 -7.29 6.14 5.14
C LEU A 64 -6.11 6.95 5.69
N ALA A 65 -6.25 7.50 6.91
CA ALA A 65 -5.17 8.22 7.57
C ALA A 65 -3.95 7.31 7.86
N GLY A 66 -4.19 6.05 8.20
CA GLY A 66 -3.14 5.04 8.34
C GLY A 66 -2.48 4.75 7.00
N LEU A 67 -3.26 4.61 5.92
CA LEU A 67 -2.74 4.36 4.58
C LEU A 67 -1.86 5.52 4.09
N VAL A 68 -2.23 6.78 4.36
CA VAL A 68 -1.41 7.96 4.04
C VAL A 68 -0.07 7.90 4.78
N ARG A 69 -0.07 7.53 6.06
CA ARG A 69 1.17 7.37 6.85
C ARG A 69 2.04 6.25 6.30
N ALA A 70 1.44 5.11 5.95
CA ALA A 70 2.14 3.97 5.40
C ALA A 70 2.72 4.25 4.00
N ALA A 71 1.99 4.96 3.14
CA ALA A 71 2.47 5.43 1.84
C ALA A 71 3.68 6.36 2.01
N ARG A 72 3.58 7.37 2.89
CA ARG A 72 4.69 8.26 3.21
C ARG A 72 5.91 7.48 3.71
N LEU A 73 5.71 6.56 4.66
CA LEU A 73 6.78 5.75 5.21
C LEU A 73 7.45 4.88 4.14
N GLY A 74 6.67 4.15 3.34
CA GLY A 74 7.20 3.30 2.27
C GLY A 74 7.99 4.08 1.22
N THR A 75 7.51 5.25 0.81
CA THR A 75 8.22 6.12 -0.13
C THR A 75 9.55 6.62 0.46
N THR A 76 9.64 6.89 1.76
CA THR A 76 10.89 7.35 2.40
C THR A 76 11.84 6.22 2.79
N ASP A 77 11.31 5.12 3.33
CA ASP A 77 12.04 3.91 3.69
C ASP A 77 11.07 2.71 3.76
N TRP A 78 11.11 1.86 2.74
CA TRP A 78 10.26 0.67 2.69
C TRP A 78 10.64 -0.40 3.71
N ARG A 79 11.86 -0.37 4.26
CA ARG A 79 12.30 -1.33 5.27
C ARG A 79 11.65 -1.04 6.62
N ASP A 80 11.51 0.24 6.96
CA ASP A 80 10.77 0.65 8.16
C ASP A 80 9.30 0.26 8.05
N LEU A 81 8.68 0.45 6.87
CA LEU A 81 7.33 -0.03 6.59
C LEU A 81 7.22 -1.55 6.79
N ARG A 82 8.19 -2.34 6.28
CA ARG A 82 8.24 -3.79 6.50
C ARG A 82 8.28 -4.13 7.99
N MET A 83 9.14 -3.48 8.76
CA MET A 83 9.25 -3.75 10.20
C MET A 83 7.97 -3.42 10.95
N GLU A 84 7.30 -2.31 10.61
CA GLU A 84 6.02 -1.95 11.21
C GLU A 84 4.93 -2.97 10.88
N ALA A 85 4.84 -3.40 9.61
CA ALA A 85 3.87 -4.41 9.20
C ALA A 85 4.11 -5.76 9.90
N ASP A 86 5.38 -6.18 10.05
CA ASP A 86 5.73 -7.42 10.75
C ASP A 86 5.40 -7.34 12.24
N ALA A 87 5.58 -6.18 12.89
CA ALA A 87 5.16 -5.97 14.27
C ALA A 87 3.63 -6.10 14.44
N ILE A 88 2.85 -5.49 13.54
CA ILE A 88 1.38 -5.59 13.56
C ILE A 88 0.91 -7.04 13.36
N ARG A 89 1.54 -7.78 12.43
CA ARG A 89 1.22 -9.19 12.20
C ARG A 89 1.56 -10.06 13.41
N ALA A 90 2.67 -9.77 14.10
CA ALA A 90 3.05 -10.47 15.32
C ALA A 90 2.06 -10.20 16.47
N GLU A 91 1.59 -8.96 16.62
CA GLU A 91 0.53 -8.59 17.58
C GLU A 91 -0.78 -9.37 17.33
N ALA A 92 -1.15 -9.59 16.07
CA ALA A 92 -2.38 -10.29 15.70
C ALA A 92 -2.30 -11.83 15.86
N ALA A 93 -1.09 -12.39 15.98
CA ALA A 93 -0.85 -13.83 16.08
C ALA A 93 -0.71 -14.33 17.53
N GLY A 94 -0.55 -13.41 18.49
CA GLY A 94 -0.48 -13.71 19.93
C GLY A 94 -1.82 -13.56 20.63
#